data_AF-A0A343A5I5-F1
#
_entry.id   AF-A0A343A5I5-F1
#
_cell.length_a   1.000
_cell.length_b   1.000
_cell.length_c   1.000
_cell.angle_alpha   90.00
_cell.angle_beta   90.00
_cell.angle_gamma   90.00
#
_symmetry.space_group_name_H-M   'P 1'
#
loop_
_entity.id
_entity.type
_entity.pdbx_description
1 polymer ?
#
loop_
_entity_poly.entity_id
_entity_poly.type
_entity_poly.pdbx_seq_one_letter_code
_entity_poly.pdbx_strand_id
1 'polypeptide(L)'
;MANWKMLMLQDSASPLMEQLMFFHDHTLMILIMITILVGQMMMSMLYNKYTNRFLLEGQMIETIWTILPAVVLIFIAFPSLRLLYILDENHNPLITIKTIAHQWYWSYEYSDFKKIEFDSYMIPTNEMTNFNFRLLDVNNRLIIPFNTQIRIMITSADVIHSWTIPSLGVKLDATPGRLNQSNFNINRTGLFFGQCSEICGANHSFMPITIESITSNHFLKWLYTNN
;
A
#
# COMPACT_ATOMS: atom_id res chain seq x y z
N MET A 1 7.49 -4.46 8.67
CA MET A 1 7.92 -3.05 8.47
C MET A 1 9.08 -3.02 7.50
N ALA A 2 9.45 -1.84 7.01
CA ALA A 2 10.65 -1.68 6.19
C ALA A 2 11.92 -1.91 7.04
N ASN A 3 12.86 -2.67 6.47
CA ASN A 3 14.16 -2.93 7.08
C ASN A 3 15.24 -2.03 6.48
N TRP A 4 16.39 -1.95 7.16
CA TRP A 4 17.55 -1.22 6.65
C TRP A 4 18.04 -1.82 5.34
N LYS A 5 18.37 -0.96 4.36
CA LYS A 5 18.84 -1.35 3.01
C LYS A 5 17.86 -2.25 2.23
N MET A 6 16.58 -2.13 2.52
CA MET A 6 15.54 -2.82 1.80
C MET A 6 15.41 -2.28 0.36
N LEU A 7 15.48 -3.18 -0.63
CA LEU A 7 15.38 -2.85 -2.06
C LEU A 7 14.00 -3.20 -2.66
N MET A 8 13.36 -4.24 -2.11
CA MET A 8 12.08 -4.75 -2.59
C MET A 8 10.91 -4.24 -1.72
N LEU A 9 9.69 -4.60 -2.11
CA LEU A 9 8.47 -4.35 -1.34
C LEU A 9 8.47 -5.09 0.00
N GLN A 10 7.71 -4.57 0.98
CA GLN A 10 7.54 -5.23 2.28
C GLN A 10 6.88 -6.59 2.11
N ASP A 11 7.32 -7.58 2.89
CA ASP A 11 6.68 -8.89 2.94
C ASP A 11 5.16 -8.72 3.13
N SER A 12 4.40 -9.35 2.25
CA SER A 12 2.94 -9.31 2.30
C SER A 12 2.40 -9.86 3.61
N ALA A 13 1.24 -9.35 3.97
CA ALA A 13 0.43 -9.87 5.05
C ALA A 13 -1.03 -10.09 4.61
N SER A 14 -1.38 -9.78 3.35
CA SER A 14 -2.69 -10.02 2.75
C SER A 14 -2.54 -10.80 1.44
N PRO A 15 -3.54 -11.62 1.05
CA PRO A 15 -3.52 -12.31 -0.26
C PRO A 15 -3.44 -11.33 -1.43
N LEU A 16 -4.03 -10.15 -1.24
CA LEU A 16 -4.05 -9.08 -2.22
C LEU A 16 -2.65 -8.50 -2.45
N MET A 17 -1.90 -8.22 -1.38
CA MET A 17 -0.53 -7.71 -1.50
C MET A 17 0.39 -8.74 -2.17
N GLU A 18 0.17 -10.04 -1.96
CA GLU A 18 0.88 -11.09 -2.70
C GLU A 18 0.65 -10.98 -4.22
N GLN A 19 -0.60 -10.80 -4.63
CA GLN A 19 -0.91 -10.61 -6.05
C GLN A 19 -0.31 -9.32 -6.63
N LEU A 20 -0.30 -8.24 -5.85
CA LEU A 20 0.35 -6.99 -6.23
C LEU A 20 1.88 -7.16 -6.38
N MET A 21 2.53 -7.96 -5.53
CA MET A 21 3.96 -8.28 -5.66
C MET A 21 4.22 -9.09 -6.93
N PHE A 22 3.40 -10.11 -7.25
CA PHE A 22 3.55 -10.85 -8.50
C PHE A 22 3.37 -9.96 -9.74
N PHE A 23 2.40 -9.05 -9.70
CA PHE A 23 2.21 -8.09 -10.79
C PHE A 23 3.38 -7.12 -10.90
N HIS A 24 3.87 -6.59 -9.78
CA HIS A 24 5.08 -5.77 -9.74
C HIS A 24 6.25 -6.49 -10.41
N ASP A 25 6.55 -7.73 -10.03
CA ASP A 25 7.68 -8.49 -10.57
C ASP A 25 7.51 -8.78 -12.07
N HIS A 26 6.28 -9.07 -12.51
CA HIS A 26 5.97 -9.22 -13.94
C HIS A 26 6.27 -7.92 -14.72
N THR A 27 5.80 -6.78 -14.22
CA THR A 27 6.05 -5.48 -14.88
C THR A 27 7.53 -5.11 -14.86
N LEU A 28 8.21 -5.34 -13.73
CA LEU A 28 9.62 -5.05 -13.57
C LEU A 28 10.47 -5.89 -14.53
N MET A 29 10.15 -7.18 -14.73
CA MET A 29 10.81 -8.03 -15.72
C MET A 29 10.72 -7.44 -17.14
N ILE A 30 9.54 -6.97 -17.55
CA ILE A 30 9.36 -6.34 -18.87
C ILE A 30 10.18 -5.05 -18.97
N LEU A 31 10.15 -4.19 -17.96
CA LEU A 31 10.90 -2.94 -17.94
C LEU A 31 12.42 -3.18 -17.99
N ILE A 32 12.92 -4.17 -17.25
CA ILE A 32 14.33 -4.58 -17.31
C ILE A 32 14.70 -5.07 -18.71
N MET A 33 13.85 -5.87 -19.36
CA MET A 33 14.10 -6.33 -20.74
C MET A 33 14.18 -5.15 -21.73
N ILE A 34 13.25 -4.19 -21.65
CA ILE A 34 13.24 -3.00 -22.52
C ILE A 34 14.47 -2.12 -22.25
N THR A 35 14.79 -1.86 -20.99
CA THR A 35 15.94 -1.02 -20.63
C THR A 35 17.27 -1.63 -21.05
N ILE A 36 17.45 -2.95 -20.93
CA ILE A 36 18.64 -3.65 -21.44
C ILE A 36 18.69 -3.54 -22.97
N LEU A 37 17.57 -3.77 -23.67
CA LEU A 37 17.50 -3.69 -25.13
C LEU A 37 17.88 -2.29 -25.63
N VAL A 38 17.26 -1.24 -25.09
CA VAL A 38 17.53 0.15 -25.45
C VAL A 38 18.96 0.53 -25.05
N GLY A 39 19.40 0.15 -23.86
CA GLY A 39 20.76 0.39 -23.38
C GLY A 39 21.82 -0.22 -24.29
N GLN A 40 21.60 -1.45 -24.78
CA GLN A 40 22.48 -2.10 -25.73
C GLN A 40 22.48 -1.39 -27.10
N MET A 41 21.32 -0.97 -27.61
CA MET A 41 21.24 -0.21 -28.87
C MET A 41 21.99 1.13 -28.77
N MET A 42 21.78 1.87 -27.68
CA MET A 42 22.47 3.14 -27.46
C MET A 42 23.99 2.94 -27.36
N MET A 43 24.43 1.91 -26.61
CA MET A 43 25.85 1.61 -26.46
C MET A 43 26.48 1.18 -27.79
N SER A 44 25.80 0.39 -28.61
CA SER A 44 26.32 -0.03 -29.92
C SER A 44 26.45 1.14 -30.90
N MET A 45 25.50 2.08 -30.89
CA MET A 45 25.57 3.30 -31.70
C MET A 45 26.77 4.18 -31.33
N LEU A 46 27.16 4.23 -30.05
CA LEU A 46 28.34 4.99 -29.60
C LEU A 46 29.66 4.39 -30.10
N TYR A 47 29.74 3.07 -30.26
CA TYR A 47 30.96 2.40 -30.75
C TYR A 47 30.99 2.19 -32.27
N ASN A 48 29.89 2.46 -32.96
CA ASN A 48 29.81 2.24 -34.40
C ASN A 48 30.64 3.29 -35.15
N LYS A 49 31.58 2.83 -35.98
CA LYS A 49 32.42 3.70 -36.82
C LYS A 49 31.84 3.93 -38.22
N TYR A 50 30.88 3.11 -38.65
CA TYR A 50 30.28 3.23 -39.97
C TYR A 50 29.28 4.38 -40.00
N THR A 51 29.29 5.17 -41.08
CA THR A 51 28.40 6.30 -41.25
C THR A 51 27.46 6.06 -42.42
N ASN A 52 26.15 6.29 -42.19
CA ASN A 52 25.15 6.31 -43.24
C ASN A 52 24.29 7.58 -43.09
N ARG A 53 24.53 8.57 -43.96
CA ARG A 53 23.88 9.90 -43.89
C ARG A 53 22.60 10.00 -44.73
N PHE A 54 22.34 9.02 -45.59
CA PHE A 54 21.23 9.07 -46.54
C PHE A 54 20.00 8.26 -46.07
N LEU A 55 20.05 7.67 -44.88
CA LEU A 55 18.88 7.02 -44.26
C LEU A 55 17.95 8.08 -43.68
N LEU A 56 17.05 8.60 -44.50
CA LEU A 56 16.09 9.65 -44.11
C LEU A 56 14.74 9.09 -43.66
N GLU A 57 14.32 7.95 -44.21
CA GLU A 57 13.02 7.33 -43.93
C GLU A 57 13.14 5.82 -43.73
N GLY A 58 12.19 5.27 -42.99
CA GLY A 58 12.17 3.85 -42.63
C GLY A 58 10.80 3.37 -42.20
N GLN A 59 9.79 3.47 -43.08
CA GLN A 59 8.40 3.11 -42.75
C GLN A 59 8.29 1.73 -42.08
N MET A 60 9.07 0.75 -42.54
CA MET A 60 9.07 -0.59 -41.96
C MET A 60 9.54 -0.59 -40.49
N ILE A 61 10.61 0.13 -40.14
CA ILE A 61 11.07 0.19 -38.74
C ILE A 61 10.09 0.98 -37.86
N GLU A 62 9.45 2.01 -38.42
CA GLU A 62 8.41 2.77 -37.74
C GLU A 62 7.23 1.89 -37.37
N THR A 63 6.73 1.09 -38.32
CA THR A 63 5.63 0.17 -38.05
C THR A 63 6.00 -0.85 -36.97
N ILE A 64 7.22 -1.37 -36.98
CA ILE A 64 7.70 -2.35 -35.99
C ILE A 64 7.75 -1.74 -34.58
N TRP A 65 8.37 -0.56 -34.41
CA TRP A 65 8.50 0.05 -33.09
C TRP A 65 7.20 0.66 -32.58
N THR A 66 6.16 0.79 -33.41
CA THR A 66 4.83 1.23 -32.95
C THR A 66 4.00 0.04 -32.50
N ILE A 67 4.00 -1.06 -33.27
CA ILE A 67 3.21 -2.26 -32.95
C ILE A 67 3.79 -3.00 -31.74
N LEU A 68 5.12 -3.13 -31.65
CA LEU A 68 5.75 -3.92 -30.59
C LEU A 68 5.46 -3.39 -29.17
N PRO A 69 5.62 -2.08 -28.86
CA PRO A 69 5.24 -1.54 -27.56
C PRO A 69 3.75 -1.65 -27.27
N ALA A 70 2.89 -1.50 -28.27
CA ALA A 70 1.44 -1.66 -28.08
C ALA A 70 1.10 -3.09 -27.61
N VAL A 71 1.73 -4.11 -28.19
CA VAL A 71 1.58 -5.51 -27.75
C VAL A 71 2.10 -5.69 -26.33
N VAL A 72 3.27 -5.12 -25.99
CA VAL A 72 3.82 -5.19 -24.62
C VAL A 72 2.89 -4.55 -23.60
N LEU A 73 2.26 -3.41 -23.92
CA LEU A 73 1.30 -2.77 -23.02
C LEU A 73 0.07 -3.64 -22.76
N ILE A 74 -0.40 -4.42 -23.75
CA ILE A 74 -1.50 -5.38 -23.56
C ILE A 74 -1.12 -6.44 -22.52
N PHE A 75 0.11 -6.97 -22.57
CA PHE A 75 0.59 -7.95 -21.59
C PHE A 75 0.69 -7.39 -20.17
N ILE A 76 0.98 -6.10 -20.01
CA ILE A 76 0.95 -5.43 -18.70
C ILE A 76 -0.49 -5.16 -18.25
N ALA A 77 -1.34 -4.69 -19.15
CA ALA A 77 -2.70 -4.25 -18.83
C ALA A 77 -3.60 -5.40 -18.38
N PHE A 78 -3.48 -6.59 -18.99
CA PHE A 78 -4.38 -7.71 -18.69
C PHE A 78 -4.33 -8.19 -17.21
N PRO A 79 -3.15 -8.52 -16.63
CA PRO A 79 -3.08 -8.85 -15.20
C PRO A 79 -3.43 -7.65 -14.31
N SER A 80 -3.08 -6.42 -14.72
CA SER A 80 -3.40 -5.19 -13.97
C SER A 80 -4.91 -5.02 -13.79
N LEU A 81 -5.68 -5.11 -14.88
CA LEU A 81 -7.13 -4.99 -14.86
C LEU A 81 -7.78 -6.10 -14.04
N ARG A 82 -7.29 -7.34 -14.17
CA ARG A 82 -7.79 -8.45 -13.33
C ARG A 82 -7.63 -8.14 -11.84
N LEU A 83 -6.48 -7.62 -11.42
CA LEU A 83 -6.27 -7.25 -10.02
C LEU A 83 -7.15 -6.08 -9.57
N LEU A 84 -7.37 -5.09 -10.44
CA LEU A 84 -8.26 -3.98 -10.16
C LEU A 84 -9.68 -4.46 -9.84
N TYR A 85 -10.21 -5.43 -10.58
CA TYR A 85 -11.54 -5.99 -10.29
C TYR A 85 -11.58 -6.82 -9.02
N ILE A 86 -10.52 -7.59 -8.71
CA ILE A 86 -10.43 -8.34 -7.44
C ILE A 86 -10.37 -7.39 -6.23
N LEU A 87 -9.69 -6.25 -6.39
CA LEU A 87 -9.60 -5.20 -5.36
C LEU A 87 -10.97 -4.58 -5.03
N ASP A 88 -11.81 -4.37 -6.03
CA ASP A 88 -13.11 -3.73 -5.89
C ASP A 88 -14.22 -4.72 -5.50
N GLU A 89 -13.95 -6.03 -5.57
CA GLU A 89 -14.93 -7.05 -5.22
C GLU A 89 -15.30 -6.96 -3.73
N ASN A 90 -16.58 -6.66 -3.47
CA ASN A 90 -17.07 -6.44 -2.11
C ASN A 90 -17.36 -7.79 -1.44
N HIS A 91 -16.36 -8.34 -0.75
CA HIS A 91 -16.56 -9.48 0.13
C HIS A 91 -17.43 -9.08 1.33
N ASN A 92 -18.30 -9.98 1.80
CA ASN A 92 -19.08 -9.80 3.03
C ASN A 92 -18.12 -9.67 4.23
N PRO A 93 -17.90 -8.46 4.80
CA PRO A 93 -16.97 -8.30 5.90
C PRO A 93 -17.62 -8.79 7.20
N LEU A 94 -16.79 -9.33 8.09
CA LEU A 94 -17.22 -9.74 9.43
C LEU A 94 -17.14 -8.60 10.44
N ILE A 95 -16.25 -7.64 10.19
CA ILE A 95 -15.98 -6.51 11.08
C ILE A 95 -15.84 -5.25 10.24
N THR A 96 -16.52 -4.18 10.66
CA THR A 96 -16.36 -2.83 10.13
C THR A 96 -15.67 -1.95 11.17
N ILE A 97 -14.62 -1.26 10.73
CA ILE A 97 -13.88 -0.29 11.55
C ILE A 97 -13.94 1.05 10.82
N LYS A 98 -14.38 2.10 11.51
CA LYS A 98 -14.20 3.45 11.00
C LYS A 98 -12.87 4.00 11.51
N THR A 99 -12.13 4.61 10.60
CA THR A 99 -10.92 5.36 10.89
C THR A 99 -11.15 6.82 10.53
N ILE A 100 -10.91 7.70 11.49
CA ILE A 100 -11.06 9.15 11.31
C ILE A 100 -9.68 9.79 11.44
N ALA A 101 -9.29 10.55 10.42
CA ALA A 101 -8.03 11.28 10.43
C ALA A 101 -8.20 12.66 11.08
N HIS A 102 -7.18 13.06 11.85
CA HIS A 102 -7.07 14.36 12.50
C HIS A 102 -5.63 14.90 12.34
N GLN A 103 -5.45 16.22 12.48
CA GLN A 103 -4.16 16.86 12.69
C GLN A 103 -3.73 16.69 14.15
N TRP A 104 -2.78 15.81 14.52
CA TRP A 104 -2.03 14.83 13.73
C TRP A 104 -2.04 13.47 14.44
N TYR A 105 -3.17 12.78 14.33
CA TYR A 105 -3.43 11.48 14.94
C TYR A 105 -4.57 10.76 14.22
N TRP A 106 -4.82 9.51 14.60
CA TRP A 106 -5.89 8.70 14.04
C TRP A 106 -6.85 8.27 15.15
N SER A 107 -8.14 8.35 14.91
CA SER A 107 -9.17 7.79 15.78
C SER A 107 -9.78 6.56 15.13
N TYR A 108 -10.08 5.54 15.94
CA TYR A 108 -10.67 4.29 15.47
C TYR A 108 -11.98 4.02 16.20
N GLU A 109 -13.03 3.67 15.46
CA GLU A 109 -14.35 3.33 15.97
C GLU A 109 -14.73 1.90 15.55
N TYR A 110 -15.09 1.06 16.52
CA TYR A 110 -15.63 -0.29 16.32
C TYR A 110 -17.15 -0.24 16.51
N SER A 111 -17.87 0.20 15.48
CA SER A 111 -19.32 0.45 15.55
C SER A 111 -20.19 -0.81 15.59
N ASP A 112 -19.69 -1.92 15.04
CA ASP A 112 -20.43 -3.19 14.97
C ASP A 112 -20.57 -3.85 16.36
N PHE A 113 -19.75 -3.41 17.33
CA PHE A 113 -19.74 -3.88 18.70
C PHE A 113 -20.20 -2.76 19.66
N LYS A 114 -19.76 -2.80 20.93
CA LYS A 114 -20.17 -1.88 22.01
C LYS A 114 -19.64 -0.42 21.85
N LYS A 115 -19.60 0.12 20.62
CA LYS A 115 -19.13 1.48 20.29
C LYS A 115 -17.80 1.84 20.97
N ILE A 116 -16.80 0.98 20.79
CA ILE A 116 -15.45 1.27 21.29
C ILE A 116 -14.83 2.33 20.38
N GLU A 117 -14.36 3.42 20.98
CA GLU A 117 -13.65 4.50 20.31
C GLU A 117 -12.36 4.84 21.06
N PHE A 118 -11.28 5.09 20.33
CA PHE A 118 -10.02 5.56 20.91
C PHE A 118 -9.15 6.31 19.89
N ASP A 119 -8.29 7.17 20.43
CA ASP A 119 -7.29 7.89 19.66
C ASP A 119 -5.94 7.19 19.70
N SER A 120 -5.21 7.27 18.59
CA SER A 120 -3.90 6.69 18.35
C SER A 120 -2.90 7.78 17.99
N TYR A 121 -2.02 8.08 18.94
CA TYR A 121 -0.95 9.07 18.83
C TYR A 121 0.40 8.38 18.75
N MET A 122 1.34 8.98 18.01
CA MET A 122 2.74 8.56 18.03
C MET A 122 3.32 8.68 19.44
N ILE A 123 4.05 7.66 19.89
CA ILE A 123 4.77 7.74 21.17
C ILE A 123 5.92 8.74 21.02
N PRO A 124 6.00 9.80 21.86
CA PRO A 124 7.11 10.75 21.84
C PRO A 124 8.45 10.05 22.09
N THR A 125 9.52 10.56 21.48
CA THR A 125 10.86 9.93 21.57
C THR A 125 11.37 9.75 23.00
N ASN A 126 10.94 10.63 23.91
CA ASN A 126 11.36 10.65 25.31
C ASN A 126 10.62 9.60 26.16
N GLU A 127 9.50 9.07 25.68
CA GLU A 127 8.65 8.08 26.36
C GLU A 127 8.83 6.67 25.78
N MET A 128 9.65 6.53 24.73
CA MET A 128 9.89 5.24 24.08
C MET A 128 10.67 4.28 24.99
N THR A 129 10.26 3.01 24.96
CA THR A 129 11.04 1.91 25.52
C THR A 129 12.03 1.35 24.49
N ASN A 130 13.01 0.55 24.93
CA ASN A 130 14.04 -0.01 24.05
C ASN A 130 13.51 -0.87 22.90
N PHE A 131 12.26 -1.35 22.98
CA PHE A 131 11.63 -2.18 21.96
C PHE A 131 10.80 -1.38 20.95
N ASN A 132 10.62 -0.07 21.19
CA ASN A 132 9.80 0.76 20.33
C ASN A 132 10.56 1.20 19.07
N PHE A 133 9.81 1.31 17.97
CA PHE A 133 10.28 1.86 16.72
C PHE A 133 10.00 3.36 16.65
N ARG A 134 11.09 4.13 16.53
CA ARG A 134 11.03 5.59 16.38
C ARG A 134 10.13 5.98 15.20
N LEU A 135 9.19 6.89 15.47
CA LEU A 135 8.19 7.42 14.52
C LEU A 135 7.12 6.43 14.01
N LEU A 136 7.11 5.19 14.50
CA LEU A 136 6.17 4.17 14.03
C LEU A 136 5.22 3.69 15.13
N ASP A 137 5.73 3.49 16.35
CA ASP A 137 4.87 3.06 17.46
C ASP A 137 3.90 4.15 17.92
N VAL A 138 2.74 3.68 18.34
CA VAL A 138 1.62 4.47 18.85
C VAL A 138 1.23 4.01 20.25
N ASN A 139 0.59 4.89 21.01
CA ASN A 139 0.07 4.57 22.34
C ASN A 139 -1.04 3.51 22.30
N ASN A 140 -1.99 3.64 21.36
CA ASN A 140 -3.11 2.72 21.16
C ASN A 140 -3.04 2.16 19.74
N ARG A 141 -2.90 0.85 19.61
CA ARG A 141 -2.83 0.16 18.32
C ARG A 141 -4.22 -0.21 17.83
N LEU A 142 -4.41 -0.26 16.51
CA LEU A 142 -5.61 -0.82 15.92
C LEU A 142 -5.55 -2.34 16.01
N ILE A 143 -6.34 -2.94 16.90
CA ILE A 143 -6.33 -4.37 17.16
C ILE A 143 -7.38 -5.06 16.30
N ILE A 144 -6.99 -6.09 15.54
CA ILE A 144 -7.89 -6.81 14.63
C ILE A 144 -7.60 -8.32 14.62
N PRO A 145 -8.59 -9.17 14.30
CA PRO A 145 -8.36 -10.60 14.21
C PRO A 145 -7.75 -11.00 12.86
N PHE A 146 -6.73 -11.87 12.88
CA PHE A 146 -6.19 -12.47 11.65
C PHE A 146 -7.20 -13.44 11.00
N ASN A 147 -7.06 -13.70 9.70
CA ASN A 147 -7.95 -14.54 8.89
C ASN A 147 -9.43 -14.12 8.94
N THR A 148 -9.69 -12.81 9.02
CA THR A 148 -11.04 -12.27 8.97
C THR A 148 -11.13 -11.17 7.91
N GLN A 149 -12.25 -11.14 7.20
CA GLN A 149 -12.53 -10.07 6.24
C GLN A 149 -12.95 -8.82 7.00
N ILE A 150 -12.14 -7.77 6.91
CA ILE A 150 -12.34 -6.50 7.59
C ILE A 150 -12.68 -5.45 6.55
N ARG A 151 -13.75 -4.68 6.80
CA ARG A 151 -14.05 -3.45 6.08
C ARG A 151 -13.50 -2.28 6.88
N ILE A 152 -12.65 -1.48 6.27
CA ILE A 152 -12.23 -0.20 6.82
C ILE A 152 -12.98 0.92 6.12
N MET A 153 -13.57 1.83 6.90
CA MET A 153 -14.21 3.04 6.41
C MET A 153 -13.39 4.23 6.86
N ILE A 154 -12.91 5.05 5.92
CA ILE A 154 -11.93 6.11 6.20
C ILE A 154 -12.53 7.45 5.82
N THR A 155 -12.43 8.41 6.72
CA THR A 155 -12.80 9.82 6.51
C THR A 155 -11.83 10.71 7.27
N SER A 156 -11.88 12.02 7.03
CA SER A 156 -11.16 13.00 7.83
C SER A 156 -12.13 13.95 8.54
N ALA A 157 -11.71 14.47 9.70
CA ALA A 157 -12.40 15.52 10.44
C ALA A 157 -11.90 16.94 10.09
N ASP A 158 -10.76 17.08 9.40
CA ASP A 158 -10.12 18.37 9.12
C ASP A 158 -9.64 18.54 7.67
N VAL A 159 -8.42 18.14 7.34
CA VAL A 159 -7.77 18.24 6.02
C VAL A 159 -7.68 16.87 5.36
N ILE A 160 -7.11 16.78 4.16
CA ILE A 160 -6.92 15.47 3.53
C ILE A 160 -5.75 14.75 4.21
N HIS A 161 -5.95 13.45 4.49
CA HIS A 161 -4.89 12.53 4.91
C HIS A 161 -4.97 11.27 4.05
N SER A 162 -4.06 10.31 4.24
CA SER A 162 -4.15 9.00 3.60
C SER A 162 -3.75 7.91 4.57
N TRP A 163 -4.65 6.97 4.82
CA TRP A 163 -4.40 5.82 5.67
C TRP A 163 -3.73 4.71 4.85
N THR A 164 -2.52 4.33 5.23
CA THR A 164 -1.69 3.43 4.42
C THR A 164 -1.02 2.36 5.28
N ILE A 165 -1.16 1.10 4.90
CA ILE A 165 -0.40 -0.04 5.44
C ILE A 165 0.24 -0.81 4.28
N PRO A 166 1.54 -0.57 3.99
CA PRO A 166 2.18 -1.13 2.80
C PRO A 166 2.16 -2.67 2.74
N SER A 167 2.42 -3.34 3.87
CA SER A 167 2.41 -4.82 3.93
C SER A 167 1.03 -5.45 3.65
N LEU A 168 -0.06 -4.68 3.76
CA LEU A 168 -1.41 -5.13 3.40
C LEU A 168 -1.82 -4.72 1.98
N GLY A 169 -1.02 -3.89 1.31
CA GLY A 169 -1.37 -3.32 0.00
C GLY A 169 -2.55 -2.33 0.07
N VAL A 170 -2.79 -1.71 1.23
CA VAL A 170 -3.91 -0.77 1.43
C VAL A 170 -3.38 0.65 1.52
N LYS A 171 -3.90 1.52 0.67
CA LYS A 171 -3.73 2.99 0.71
C LYS A 171 -5.05 3.64 0.31
N LEU A 172 -5.63 4.44 1.20
CA LEU A 172 -6.92 5.10 0.97
C LEU A 172 -6.91 6.50 1.56
N ASP A 173 -7.37 7.46 0.78
CA ASP A 173 -7.43 8.85 1.22
C ASP A 173 -8.58 9.06 2.21
N ALA A 174 -8.27 9.74 3.30
CA ALA A 174 -9.21 10.27 4.26
C ALA A 174 -9.57 11.69 3.83
N THR A 175 -10.77 11.85 3.26
CA THR A 175 -11.22 13.14 2.72
C THR A 175 -12.36 13.70 3.57
N PRO A 176 -12.31 14.97 4.00
CA PRO A 176 -13.40 15.57 4.77
C PRO A 176 -14.71 15.53 3.99
N GLY A 177 -15.78 15.08 4.63
CA GLY A 177 -17.11 14.97 4.02
C GLY A 177 -17.30 13.78 3.07
N ARG A 178 -16.34 12.85 2.98
CA ARG A 178 -16.45 11.63 2.18
C ARG A 178 -15.99 10.41 2.96
N LEU A 179 -16.83 9.37 2.94
CA LEU A 179 -16.53 8.08 3.54
C LEU A 179 -16.02 7.12 2.45
N ASN A 180 -14.70 6.93 2.40
CA ASN A 180 -14.10 5.91 1.54
C ASN A 180 -14.12 4.56 2.25
N GLN A 181 -14.18 3.47 1.49
CA GLN A 181 -14.13 2.12 2.05
C GLN A 181 -13.17 1.23 1.28
N SER A 182 -12.63 0.23 1.96
CA SER A 182 -11.94 -0.90 1.33
C SER A 182 -12.04 -2.11 2.24
N ASN A 183 -11.87 -3.28 1.65
CA ASN A 183 -11.81 -4.52 2.38
C ASN A 183 -10.39 -5.08 2.34
N PHE A 184 -9.95 -5.66 3.45
CA PHE A 184 -8.71 -6.42 3.50
C PHE A 184 -8.82 -7.59 4.47
N ASN A 185 -7.87 -8.52 4.34
CA ASN A 185 -7.70 -9.67 5.25
C ASN A 185 -6.22 -9.82 5.57
N ILE A 186 -5.91 -10.18 6.81
CA ILE A 186 -4.53 -10.41 7.28
C ILE A 186 -4.31 -11.90 7.50
N ASN A 187 -3.35 -12.49 6.78
CA ASN A 187 -3.07 -13.94 6.80
C ASN A 187 -2.25 -14.42 8.00
N ARG A 188 -1.66 -13.51 8.77
CA ARG A 188 -0.77 -13.85 9.91
C ARG A 188 -0.93 -12.90 11.07
N THR A 189 -0.58 -13.36 12.26
CA THR A 189 -0.50 -12.54 13.47
C THR A 189 0.77 -11.68 13.45
N GLY A 190 0.74 -10.55 14.16
CA GLY A 190 1.89 -9.66 14.31
C GLY A 190 1.55 -8.17 14.25
N LEU A 191 2.59 -7.35 14.21
CA LEU A 191 2.47 -5.90 14.10
C LEU A 191 2.75 -5.43 12.67
N PHE A 192 1.84 -4.63 12.13
CA PHE A 192 1.96 -4.02 10.81
C PHE A 192 1.96 -2.51 10.94
N PHE A 193 2.91 -1.87 10.28
CA PHE A 193 3.16 -0.44 10.43
C PHE A 193 2.88 0.28 9.13
N GLY A 194 2.41 1.51 9.28
CA GLY A 194 2.04 2.43 8.22
C GLY A 194 2.23 3.88 8.64
N GLN A 195 2.08 4.79 7.69
CA GLN A 195 2.18 6.23 7.93
C GLN A 195 1.17 6.97 7.06
N CYS A 196 0.83 8.19 7.47
CA CYS A 196 0.06 9.09 6.62
C CYS A 196 0.80 9.31 5.29
N SER A 197 0.11 9.12 4.18
CA SER A 197 0.70 9.22 2.83
C SER A 197 0.13 10.38 1.99
N GLU A 198 -0.43 11.39 2.66
CA GLU A 198 -0.95 12.62 2.05
C GLU A 198 -0.61 13.83 2.94
N ILE A 199 -0.14 14.93 2.33
CA ILE A 199 0.40 16.07 3.08
C ILE A 199 -0.69 16.76 3.92
N CYS A 200 -0.52 16.76 5.25
CA CYS A 200 -1.56 17.24 6.18
C CYS A 200 -1.08 18.30 7.20
N GLY A 201 0.07 18.93 6.96
CA GLY A 201 0.59 20.04 7.76
C GLY A 201 1.87 19.71 8.55
N ALA A 202 2.12 20.46 9.63
CA ALA A 202 3.41 20.49 10.32
C ALA A 202 3.90 19.12 10.82
N ASN A 203 3.00 18.30 11.39
CA ASN A 203 3.35 16.98 11.92
C ASN A 203 2.91 15.83 11.01
N HIS A 204 2.85 16.06 9.69
CA HIS A 204 2.51 15.03 8.70
C HIS A 204 3.32 13.74 8.87
N SER A 205 4.62 13.87 9.18
CA SER A 205 5.52 12.73 9.38
C SER A 205 5.35 12.00 10.73
N PHE A 206 4.48 12.48 11.61
CA PHE A 206 4.40 12.06 13.02
C PHE A 206 3.02 11.53 13.43
N MET A 207 2.25 11.01 12.45
CA MET A 207 0.97 10.34 12.67
C MET A 207 0.97 8.93 12.06
N PRO A 208 1.78 8.01 12.62
CA PRO A 208 1.88 6.64 12.12
C PRO A 208 0.62 5.84 12.42
N ILE A 209 0.52 4.69 11.77
CA ILE A 209 -0.55 3.71 11.93
C ILE A 209 0.11 2.42 12.37
N THR A 210 -0.36 1.83 13.47
CA THR A 210 0.07 0.49 13.90
C THR A 210 -1.14 -0.40 14.06
N ILE A 211 -1.10 -1.53 13.35
CA ILE A 211 -2.09 -2.60 13.43
C ILE A 211 -1.49 -3.76 14.21
N GLU A 212 -2.26 -4.29 15.15
CA GLU A 212 -1.95 -5.52 15.85
C GLU A 212 -2.94 -6.62 15.45
N SER A 213 -2.44 -7.60 14.70
CA SER A 213 -3.20 -8.76 14.24
C SER A 213 -3.06 -9.90 15.24
N ILE A 214 -4.16 -10.27 15.89
CA ILE A 214 -4.22 -11.26 16.96
C ILE A 214 -5.24 -12.37 16.66
N THR A 215 -5.25 -13.43 17.46
CA THR A 215 -6.26 -14.49 17.30
C THR A 215 -7.66 -14.01 17.65
N SER A 216 -8.70 -14.57 17.03
CA SER A 216 -10.09 -14.19 17.28
C SER A 216 -10.47 -14.32 18.76
N ASN A 217 -9.93 -15.31 19.48
CA ASN A 217 -10.18 -15.47 20.93
C ASN A 217 -9.60 -14.31 21.75
N HIS A 218 -8.36 -13.88 21.42
CA HIS A 218 -7.75 -12.72 22.07
C HIS A 218 -8.45 -11.42 21.69
N PHE A 219 -8.88 -11.28 20.44
CA PHE A 219 -9.68 -10.15 19.98
C PHE A 219 -11.00 -10.01 20.74
N LEU A 220 -11.74 -11.11 20.89
CA LEU A 220 -12.97 -11.12 21.69
C LEU A 220 -12.68 -10.77 23.15
N LYS A 221 -11.62 -11.32 23.75
CA LYS A 221 -11.23 -10.98 25.12
C LYS A 221 -10.91 -9.48 25.26
N TRP A 222 -10.16 -8.92 24.32
CA TRP A 222 -9.83 -7.50 24.27
C TRP A 222 -11.09 -6.62 24.15
N LEU A 223 -12.04 -6.99 23.29
CA LEU A 223 -13.34 -6.32 23.17
C LEU A 223 -14.14 -6.34 24.48
N TYR A 224 -14.02 -7.41 25.29
CA TYR A 224 -14.70 -7.49 26.58
C TYR A 224 -14.02 -6.68 27.67
N THR A 225 -12.68 -6.60 27.67
CA THR A 225 -11.90 -5.87 28.70
C THR A 225 -11.90 -4.37 28.52
N ASN A 226 -11.99 -3.88 27.28
CA ASN A 226 -12.04 -2.44 26.97
C ASN A 226 -13.48 -1.90 26.95
N ASN A 227 -14.36 -2.50 27.75
CA ASN A 227 -15.66 -1.93 28.12
C ASN A 227 -15.58 -1.29 29.50
#